data_AF-A0A535PGC1-F1
#
_entry.id   AF-A0A535PGC1-F1
#
_cell.length_a   1.000
_cell.length_b   1.000
_cell.length_c   1.000
_cell.angle_alpha   90.00
_cell.angle_beta   90.00
_cell.angle_gamma   90.00
#
_symmetry.space_group_name_H-M   'P 1'
#
loop_
_entity.id
_entity.type
_entity.pdbx_description
1 polymer ?
#
loop_
_entity_poly.entity_id
_entity_poly.type
_entity_poly.pdbx_seq_one_letter_code
_entity_poly.pdbx_strand_id
1 'polypeptide(L)'
;MTDVHARKESAAVPNGELAGARLTVEALERAVAERTVDTVVLALVDMEGRLVGKRLTGRHFLESTVPHGAEYEGDHPHVPHSMRAARDLFAASEVARAAFGGDVVDHYVHRADLELAAFESSVTDWERIRGFERL
;
A
#
# COMPACT_ATOMS: atom_id res chain seq x y z
N MET A 1 11.85 29.68 -15.69
CA MET A 1 12.65 29.96 -14.49
C MET A 1 11.70 30.14 -13.31
N THR A 2 11.21 29.02 -12.77
CA THR A 2 10.55 28.99 -11.46
C THR A 2 10.82 27.63 -10.86
N ASP A 3 11.57 27.63 -9.77
CA ASP A 3 12.16 26.47 -9.12
C ASP A 3 11.08 25.76 -8.27
N VAL A 4 10.65 24.56 -8.69
CA VAL A 4 9.58 23.76 -8.03
C VAL A 4 10.14 22.87 -6.92
N HIS A 5 11.46 22.85 -6.69
CA HIS A 5 12.09 21.98 -5.69
C HIS A 5 13.10 22.71 -4.81
N ALA A 6 12.69 23.83 -4.20
CA ALA A 6 13.34 24.29 -2.98
C ALA A 6 13.00 23.33 -1.83
N ARG A 7 13.71 22.20 -1.74
CA ARG A 7 13.74 21.37 -0.53
C ARG A 7 14.37 22.21 0.57
N LYS A 8 13.56 22.74 1.47
CA LYS A 8 14.07 23.16 2.78
C LYS A 8 14.50 21.90 3.51
N GLU A 9 15.75 21.86 3.95
CA GLU A 9 16.24 20.83 4.87
C GLU A 9 15.29 20.75 6.05
N SER A 10 14.51 19.66 6.07
CA SER A 10 13.79 19.22 7.26
C SER A 10 14.86 18.84 8.26
N ALA A 11 14.94 19.55 9.38
CA ALA A 11 15.69 19.08 10.52
C ALA A 11 15.15 17.68 10.84
N ALA A 12 15.95 16.66 10.54
CA ALA A 12 15.62 15.30 10.92
C ALA A 12 15.55 15.32 12.45
N VAL A 13 14.35 15.14 12.99
CA VAL A 13 14.23 14.76 14.40
C VAL A 13 15.03 13.47 14.53
N PRO A 14 16.08 13.42 15.37
CA PRO A 14 16.83 12.19 15.55
C PRO A 14 15.84 11.12 16.03
N ASN A 15 15.67 10.07 15.22
CA ASN A 15 14.78 8.93 15.49
C ASN A 15 15.03 8.23 16.86
N GLY A 16 16.07 8.64 17.60
CA GLY A 16 16.48 8.06 18.87
C GLY A 16 15.61 8.41 20.09
N GLU A 17 14.85 9.51 20.09
CA GLU A 17 14.02 9.88 21.27
C GLU A 17 12.59 9.31 21.23
N LEU A 18 12.09 8.91 20.05
CA LEU A 18 10.78 8.24 19.90
C LEU A 18 10.90 6.71 19.86
N ALA A 19 12.13 6.17 19.91
CA ALA A 19 12.43 4.74 19.85
C ALA A 19 12.07 4.04 21.17
N GLY A 20 10.78 3.81 21.41
CA GLY A 20 10.31 2.86 22.44
C GLY A 20 8.98 3.20 23.09
N ALA A 21 8.53 4.45 23.04
CA ALA A 21 7.27 4.85 23.65
C ALA A 21 6.13 4.83 22.62
N ARG A 22 5.08 4.05 22.89
CA ARG A 22 3.82 4.14 22.15
C ARG A 22 3.23 5.53 22.40
N LEU A 23 3.13 6.35 21.36
CA LEU A 23 2.46 7.66 21.44
C LEU A 23 0.95 7.44 21.65
N THR A 24 0.35 8.23 22.54
CA THR A 24 -1.11 8.35 22.59
C THR A 24 -1.62 9.28 21.49
N VAL A 25 -2.91 9.25 21.20
CA VAL A 25 -3.52 10.14 20.19
C VAL A 25 -3.35 11.61 20.60
N GLU A 26 -3.53 11.93 21.88
CA GLU A 26 -3.37 13.30 22.41
C GLU A 26 -1.91 13.79 22.28
N ALA A 27 -0.94 12.89 22.47
CA ALA A 27 0.47 13.22 22.27
C ALA A 27 0.78 13.48 20.78
N LEU A 28 0.14 12.72 19.88
CA LEU A 28 0.24 12.93 18.43
C LEU A 28 -0.41 14.25 18.00
N GLU A 29 -1.58 14.59 18.54
CA GLU A 29 -2.25 15.88 18.30
C GLU A 29 -1.35 17.06 18.64
N ARG A 30 -0.71 17.02 19.83
CA ARG A 30 0.25 18.04 20.23
C ARG A 30 1.45 18.11 19.29
N ALA A 31 2.02 16.96 18.91
CA ALA A 31 3.16 16.91 18.00
C ALA A 31 2.84 17.46 16.60
N VAL A 32 1.64 17.20 16.08
CA VAL A 32 1.17 17.78 14.82
C VAL A 32 0.95 19.28 14.94
N ALA A 33 0.36 19.75 16.06
CA ALA A 33 0.15 21.18 16.31
C ALA A 33 1.48 21.95 16.42
N GLU A 34 2.49 21.36 17.04
CA GLU A 34 3.85 21.91 17.17
C GLU A 34 4.70 21.74 15.90
N ARG A 35 4.17 21.06 14.87
CA ARG A 35 4.88 20.72 13.62
C ARG A 35 6.16 19.91 13.84
N THR A 36 6.20 19.12 14.91
CA THR A 36 7.26 18.12 15.13
C THR A 36 6.93 16.82 14.40
N VAL A 37 5.65 16.60 14.05
CA VAL A 37 5.19 15.51 13.18
C VAL A 37 4.33 16.08 12.05
N ASP A 38 4.86 16.09 10.84
CA ASP A 38 4.11 16.51 9.64
C ASP A 38 3.40 15.35 8.94
N THR A 39 3.96 14.15 9.02
CA THR A 39 3.52 12.96 8.28
C THR A 39 3.40 11.76 9.18
N VAL A 40 2.30 11.03 9.05
CA VAL A 40 2.05 9.74 9.67
C VAL A 40 2.07 8.68 8.58
N VAL A 41 2.79 7.58 8.82
CA VAL A 41 2.80 6.42 7.92
C VAL A 41 2.00 5.31 8.57
N LEU A 42 0.86 4.96 7.97
CA LEU A 42 0.15 3.73 8.30
C LEU A 42 0.67 2.64 7.39
N ALA A 43 1.42 1.68 7.93
CA ALA A 43 2.01 0.61 7.16
C ALA A 43 1.91 -0.75 7.86
N LEU A 44 1.89 -1.79 7.04
CA LEU A 44 2.08 -3.18 7.42
C LEU A 44 3.34 -3.69 6.73
N VAL A 45 3.90 -4.78 7.25
CA VAL A 45 5.01 -5.48 6.58
C VAL A 45 4.40 -6.50 5.63
N ASP A 46 4.80 -6.48 4.35
CA ASP A 46 4.40 -7.51 3.39
C ASP A 46 5.18 -8.83 3.59
N MET A 47 4.91 -9.82 2.74
CA MET A 47 5.56 -11.14 2.85
C MET A 47 7.07 -11.09 2.58
N GLU A 48 7.55 -10.05 1.90
CA GLU A 48 8.96 -9.81 1.58
C GLU A 48 9.67 -8.90 2.59
N GLY A 49 8.99 -8.51 3.68
CA GLY A 49 9.59 -7.66 4.71
C GLY A 49 9.57 -6.17 4.38
N ARG A 50 8.89 -5.74 3.32
CA ARG A 50 8.79 -4.33 2.91
C ARG A 50 7.65 -3.65 3.63
N LEU A 51 7.82 -2.37 3.98
CA LEU A 51 6.74 -1.55 4.50
C LEU A 51 5.81 -1.14 3.34
N VAL A 52 4.57 -1.61 3.39
CA VAL A 52 3.50 -1.26 2.46
C VAL A 52 2.40 -0.52 3.19
N GLY A 53 1.93 0.61 2.65
CA GLY A 53 0.99 1.46 3.37
C GLY A 53 0.73 2.82 2.77
N LYS A 54 0.09 3.69 3.56
CA LYS A 54 -0.31 5.05 3.19
C LYS A 54 0.52 6.06 3.97
N ARG A 55 1.02 7.07 3.26
CA ARG A 55 1.57 8.30 3.86
C ARG A 55 0.45 9.32 3.96
N LEU A 56 0.17 9.76 5.18
CA LEU A 56 -0.92 10.68 5.49
C LEU A 56 -0.29 11.91 6.14
N THR A 57 -0.80 13.10 5.88
CA THR A 57 -0.41 14.27 6.68
C THR A 57 -0.92 14.06 8.11
N GLY A 58 -0.17 14.53 9.12
CA GLY A 58 -0.57 14.34 10.52
C GLY A 58 -1.97 14.88 10.81
N ARG A 59 -2.31 16.03 10.21
CA ARG A 59 -3.65 16.61 10.26
C ARG A 59 -4.72 15.69 9.67
N HIS A 60 -4.51 15.19 8.45
CA HIS A 60 -5.49 14.30 7.80
C HIS A 60 -5.66 12.98 8.57
N PHE A 61 -4.58 12.45 9.14
CA PHE A 61 -4.64 11.26 9.98
C PHE A 61 -5.54 11.49 11.20
N LEU A 62 -5.38 12.61 11.91
CA LEU A 62 -6.19 12.94 13.09
C LEU A 62 -7.65 13.26 12.74
N GLU A 63 -7.89 14.04 11.68
CA GLU A 63 -9.23 14.48 11.30
C GLU A 63 -10.07 13.39 10.62
N SER A 64 -9.43 12.49 9.86
CA SER A 64 -10.14 11.51 9.03
C SER A 64 -9.82 10.07 9.43
N THR A 65 -8.56 9.71 9.61
CA THR A 65 -8.17 8.31 9.80
C THR A 65 -8.46 7.78 11.21
N VAL A 66 -8.26 8.59 12.25
CA VAL A 66 -8.55 8.19 13.63
C VAL A 66 -10.05 7.92 13.85
N PRO A 67 -10.98 8.77 13.38
CA PRO A 67 -12.41 8.54 13.60
C PRO A 67 -13.04 7.51 12.65
N HIS A 68 -12.57 7.45 11.39
CA HIS A 68 -13.24 6.70 10.31
C HIS A 68 -12.44 5.49 9.79
N GLY A 69 -11.24 5.27 10.31
CA GLY A 69 -10.29 4.32 9.73
C GLY A 69 -9.57 4.88 8.50
N ALA A 70 -8.54 4.17 8.04
CA ALA A 70 -7.70 4.61 6.92
C ALA A 70 -8.24 4.20 5.54
N GLU A 71 -9.38 3.53 5.51
CA GLU A 71 -10.06 3.09 4.31
C GLU A 71 -11.19 4.05 3.97
N TYR A 72 -11.65 4.01 2.72
CA TYR A 72 -12.83 4.78 2.33
C TYR A 72 -14.05 4.20 3.06
N GLU A 73 -14.76 5.00 3.85
CA GLU A 73 -16.06 4.61 4.40
C GLU A 73 -17.05 4.43 3.25
N GLY A 74 -17.53 3.21 3.05
CA GLY A 74 -18.58 2.88 2.09
C GLY A 74 -18.66 1.39 1.78
N ASP A 75 -19.87 0.88 1.60
CA ASP A 75 -20.11 -0.45 1.02
C ASP A 75 -19.88 -0.35 -0.50
N HIS A 76 -18.62 -0.52 -0.89
CA HIS A 76 -18.19 -0.50 -2.28
C HIS A 76 -17.69 -1.89 -2.68
N PRO A 77 -17.91 -2.31 -3.94
CA PRO A 77 -17.30 -3.52 -4.45
C PRO A 77 -15.78 -3.47 -4.28
N HIS A 78 -15.23 -4.45 -3.59
CA HIS A 78 -13.78 -4.56 -3.43
C HIS A 78 -13.11 -4.87 -4.77
N VAL A 79 -11.95 -4.29 -4.99
CA VAL A 79 -11.07 -4.70 -6.08
C VAL A 79 -10.65 -6.16 -5.88
N PRO A 80 -10.38 -6.92 -6.96
CA PRO A 80 -9.93 -8.31 -6.84
C PRO A 80 -8.68 -8.45 -5.98
N HIS A 81 -8.69 -9.38 -5.02
CA HIS A 81 -7.59 -9.60 -4.07
C HIS A 81 -6.53 -10.60 -4.55
N SER A 82 -6.62 -11.07 -5.79
CA SER A 82 -5.63 -11.93 -6.39
C SER A 82 -5.44 -11.60 -7.86
N MET A 83 -4.24 -11.87 -8.38
CA MET A 83 -3.94 -11.70 -9.81
C MET A 83 -4.88 -12.56 -10.68
N ARG A 84 -5.27 -13.76 -10.21
CA ARG A 84 -6.22 -14.64 -10.91
C ARG A 84 -7.60 -14.00 -11.03
N ALA A 85 -8.15 -13.51 -9.93
CA ALA A 85 -9.45 -12.83 -9.93
C ALA A 85 -9.42 -11.52 -10.75
N ALA A 86 -8.32 -10.77 -10.67
CA ALA A 86 -8.13 -9.56 -11.47
C ALA A 86 -8.08 -9.87 -12.97
N ARG A 87 -7.32 -10.91 -13.35
CA ARG A 87 -7.22 -11.40 -14.72
C ARG A 87 -8.57 -11.83 -15.26
N ASP A 88 -9.36 -12.58 -14.50
CA ASP A 88 -10.66 -13.07 -14.95
C ASP A 88 -11.68 -11.93 -15.13
N LEU A 89 -11.71 -10.99 -14.18
CA LEU A 89 -12.56 -9.81 -14.29
C LEU A 89 -12.15 -8.94 -15.48
N PHE A 90 -10.86 -8.77 -15.74
CA PHE A 90 -10.35 -7.99 -16.87
C PHE A 90 -10.67 -8.66 -18.22
N ALA A 91 -10.50 -9.98 -18.32
CA ALA A 91 -10.80 -10.75 -19.53
C ALA A 91 -12.29 -10.64 -19.94
N ALA A 92 -13.18 -10.60 -18.95
CA ALA A 92 -14.62 -10.47 -19.12
C ALA A 92 -15.11 -9.02 -19.23
N SER A 93 -14.23 -8.02 -19.10
CA SER A 93 -14.64 -6.62 -19.03
C SER A 93 -14.99 -6.03 -20.40
N GLU A 94 -16.29 -5.85 -20.65
CA GLU A 94 -16.80 -5.14 -21.83
C GLU A 94 -16.27 -3.70 -21.89
N VAL A 95 -16.19 -3.03 -20.73
CA VAL A 95 -15.66 -1.66 -20.62
C VAL A 95 -14.19 -1.62 -21.05
N ALA A 96 -13.37 -2.57 -20.59
CA ALA A 96 -11.96 -2.62 -20.98
C ALA A 96 -11.80 -2.89 -22.48
N ARG A 97 -12.59 -3.81 -23.04
CA ARG A 97 -12.56 -4.11 -24.48
C ARG A 97 -12.98 -2.92 -25.32
N ALA A 98 -14.00 -2.18 -24.89
CA ALA A 98 -14.43 -0.95 -25.57
C ALA A 98 -13.39 0.18 -25.47
N ALA A 99 -12.72 0.32 -24.32
CA ALA A 99 -11.76 1.40 -24.09
C ALA A 99 -10.40 1.16 -24.75
N PHE A 100 -9.91 -0.08 -24.74
CA PHE A 100 -8.54 -0.41 -25.16
C PHE A 100 -8.45 -1.25 -26.44
N GLY A 101 -9.55 -1.89 -26.85
CA GLY A 101 -9.59 -2.85 -27.95
C GLY A 101 -9.34 -4.29 -27.49
N GLY A 102 -9.91 -5.25 -28.23
CA GLY A 102 -9.84 -6.68 -27.92
C GLY A 102 -8.40 -7.21 -27.87
N ASP A 103 -7.59 -6.87 -28.87
CA ASP A 103 -6.20 -7.34 -28.97
C ASP A 103 -5.35 -6.91 -27.77
N VAL A 104 -5.57 -5.69 -27.26
CA VAL A 104 -4.85 -5.19 -26.08
C VAL A 104 -5.29 -5.96 -24.83
N VAL A 105 -6.60 -6.15 -24.64
CA VAL A 105 -7.10 -6.92 -23.50
C VAL A 105 -6.56 -8.34 -23.54
N ASP A 106 -6.64 -9.01 -24.69
CA ASP A 106 -6.19 -10.39 -24.85
C ASP A 106 -4.67 -10.53 -24.66
N HIS A 107 -3.87 -9.55 -25.10
CA HIS A 107 -2.44 -9.52 -24.84
C HIS A 107 -2.11 -9.44 -23.35
N TYR A 108 -2.78 -8.57 -22.60
CA TYR A 108 -2.56 -8.43 -21.16
C TYR A 108 -3.07 -9.63 -20.36
N VAL A 109 -4.19 -10.23 -20.78
CA VAL A 109 -4.69 -11.48 -20.20
C VAL A 109 -3.68 -12.60 -20.40
N HIS A 110 -3.12 -12.75 -21.61
CA HIS A 110 -2.07 -13.73 -21.87
C HIS A 110 -0.82 -13.48 -21.01
N ARG A 111 -0.44 -12.20 -20.82
CA ARG A 111 0.70 -11.87 -19.94
C ARG A 111 0.42 -12.25 -18.48
N ALA A 112 -0.78 -12.02 -17.98
CA ALA A 112 -1.17 -12.42 -16.63
C ALA A 112 -1.18 -13.96 -16.47
N ASP A 113 -1.61 -14.70 -17.50
CA ASP A 113 -1.57 -16.16 -17.49
C ASP A 113 -0.13 -16.70 -17.39
N LEU A 114 0.82 -16.08 -18.10
CA LEU A 114 2.24 -16.43 -18.00
C LEU A 114 2.83 -16.15 -16.63
N GLU A 115 2.46 -15.04 -16.00
CA GLU A 115 2.94 -14.67 -14.66
C GLU A 115 2.42 -15.64 -13.59
N LEU A 116 1.12 -15.98 -13.66
CA LEU A 116 0.51 -16.99 -12.78
C LEU A 116 1.19 -18.35 -12.95
N ALA A 117 1.43 -18.79 -14.19
CA ALA A 117 2.11 -20.05 -14.45
C ALA A 117 3.55 -20.06 -13.88
N ALA A 118 4.27 -18.95 -14.01
CA ALA A 118 5.61 -18.83 -13.44
C ALA A 118 5.59 -18.95 -11.91
N PHE A 119 4.66 -18.23 -11.25
CA PHE A 119 4.49 -18.30 -9.80
C PHE A 119 4.14 -19.72 -9.33
N GLU A 120 3.16 -20.37 -9.98
CA GLU A 120 2.69 -21.71 -9.61
C GLU A 120 3.72 -22.83 -9.87
N SER A 121 4.73 -22.55 -10.68
CA SER A 121 5.86 -23.45 -10.92
C SER A 121 7.04 -23.24 -9.96
N SER A 122 6.96 -22.26 -9.07
CA SER A 122 8.03 -21.88 -8.15
C SER A 122 7.70 -22.26 -6.70
N VAL A 123 8.70 -22.68 -5.93
CA VAL A 123 8.59 -22.84 -4.47
C VAL A 123 9.30 -21.67 -3.81
N THR A 124 8.54 -20.88 -3.07
CA THR A 124 9.01 -19.68 -2.37
C THR A 124 9.63 -20.02 -1.02
N ASP A 125 10.49 -19.13 -0.51
CA ASP A 125 11.07 -19.26 0.82
C ASP A 125 9.99 -19.32 1.91
N TRP A 126 8.89 -18.59 1.75
CA TRP A 126 7.77 -18.66 2.69
C TRP A 126 7.14 -20.06 2.76
N GLU A 127 6.94 -20.71 1.62
CA GLU A 127 6.40 -22.07 1.55
C GLU A 127 7.36 -23.08 2.18
N ARG A 128 8.68 -22.89 1.98
CA ARG A 128 9.72 -23.68 2.66
C ARG A 128 9.69 -23.49 4.17
N ILE A 129 9.66 -22.24 4.62
CA ILE A 129 9.63 -21.89 6.05
C ILE A 129 8.39 -22.48 6.71
N ARG A 130 7.21 -22.29 6.11
CA ARG A 130 5.96 -22.78 6.66
C ARG A 130 5.86 -24.31 6.63
N GLY A 131 6.33 -24.95 5.56
CA GLY A 131 6.15 -26.38 5.31
C GLY A 131 7.22 -27.28 5.91
N PHE A 132 8.47 -26.80 5.99
CA PHE A 132 9.63 -27.66 6.28
C PHE A 132 10.60 -27.10 7.34
N GLU A 133 10.70 -25.78 7.52
CA GLU A 133 11.71 -25.18 8.41
C GLU A 133 11.14 -24.72 9.76
N ARG A 134 9.84 -24.92 9.99
CA ARG A 134 9.20 -24.89 11.33
C ARG A 134 9.20 -26.30 11.93
N LEU A 135 10.36 -26.75 12.42
CA LEU A 135 10.48 -27.85 13.39
C LEU A 135 10.92 -27.29 14.75
#